data_AF-A0A961IE65-F1
#
_entry.id   AF-A0A961IE65-F1
#
_cell.length_a   1.000
_cell.length_b   1.000
_cell.length_c   1.000
_cell.angle_alpha   90.00
_cell.angle_beta   90.00
_cell.angle_gamma   90.00
#
_symmetry.space_group_name_H-M   'P 1'
#
loop_
_entity.id
_entity.type
_entity.pdbx_description
1 polymer ?
#
loop_
_entity_poly.entity_id
_entity_poly.type
_entity_poly.pdbx_seq_one_letter_code
_entity_poly.pdbx_strand_id
1 'polypeptide(L)'
;AMAEDGENNLYQKAVGMVTVFMGLIFFSAVIAFITTQLENKIEDLKKGRSSVVEKNHVLILGWGEMVVEIIRELIEANASEKDAAVVILSEQSKEDMDDFLSERLPDRKSTRIITRTGHISSLESLHRVAVTECKSVIILPEANEAAPQSEKITSDAKALKAILAVVASSREDKTKANIIAEIYDYTKREVMVNLAPDNITMVNTRDIVARIIVQTSRTTGLAVVYSTLIGFDGSEIYFHRANWKNRSFGELTFAFEDGVPIGVRKSNGEIVLNPAVDHVLESDDAIIIIAEDDSSIKCQDRALFQPQPLPLRDMRRTKSKERELIIGWNAKAPIIIREYANYILPGSIIHVILPEGNDTAARSLAELKRANPDINIETIEANPLVSDDLLAIKPFEYDNVILLNQIEEDTEKLDSTTITILLLLREILQSHATKTGEAVRTQLISEVMNSDNLELIARTGVNDSIISYQMISKIMAQVAENPEILSVYQGLFSEEGSEIYLKPLHLYIEQIPGQVTVADLMALAQQRNEVMIGYRYNSKANDVRANFGIEVNMPKGTVIQPHPDDRLIVLAEDEL
;
A
#
# COMPACT_ATOMS: atom_id res chain seq x y z
N ALA A 1 62.89 52.82 -66.04
CA ALA A 1 62.26 51.79 -66.89
C ALA A 1 61.26 51.07 -66.00
N MET A 2 60.05 51.58 -65.78
CA MET A 2 58.92 51.75 -66.71
C MET A 2 58.55 50.45 -67.44
N ALA A 3 57.36 49.97 -67.04
CA ALA A 3 56.41 49.05 -67.67
C ALA A 3 56.68 47.53 -67.56
N GLU A 4 55.56 46.81 -67.35
CA GLU A 4 55.34 45.34 -67.28
C GLU A 4 55.62 44.71 -65.89
N ASP A 5 54.67 44.20 -65.10
CA ASP A 5 53.33 43.69 -65.41
C ASP A 5 52.30 43.97 -64.32
N GLY A 6 51.21 44.61 -64.72
CA GLY A 6 49.94 44.64 -64.00
C GLY A 6 49.15 43.34 -64.14
N GLU A 7 49.83 42.18 -64.10
CA GLU A 7 49.19 40.88 -64.01
C GLU A 7 49.27 40.40 -62.55
N ASN A 8 48.44 40.99 -61.70
CA ASN A 8 48.00 40.33 -60.48
C ASN A 8 47.29 39.05 -60.91
N ASN A 9 48.10 37.99 -61.01
CA ASN A 9 47.88 36.77 -61.78
C ASN A 9 46.42 36.33 -61.65
N LEU A 10 45.64 36.52 -62.73
CA LEU A 10 44.20 36.21 -62.76
C LEU A 10 43.95 34.77 -62.25
N TYR A 11 44.92 33.90 -62.54
CA TYR A 11 45.03 32.54 -62.03
C TYR A 11 45.11 32.46 -60.50
N GLN A 12 45.97 33.24 -59.83
CA GLN A 12 46.08 33.24 -58.36
C GLN A 12 44.79 33.77 -57.70
N LYS A 13 44.15 34.78 -58.29
CA LYS A 13 42.84 35.28 -57.83
C LYS A 13 41.74 34.23 -58.04
N ALA A 14 41.73 33.54 -59.18
CA ALA A 14 40.78 32.47 -59.46
C ALA A 14 40.97 31.28 -58.50
N VAL A 15 42.22 30.86 -58.25
CA VAL A 15 42.55 29.81 -57.27
C VAL A 15 42.14 30.24 -55.87
N GLY A 16 42.42 31.47 -55.46
CA GLY A 16 41.99 32.01 -54.16
C GLY A 16 40.47 32.02 -54.02
N MET A 17 39.74 32.43 -55.06
CA MET A 17 38.27 32.47 -55.07
C MET A 17 37.67 31.07 -55.01
N VAL A 18 38.19 30.11 -55.79
CA VAL A 18 37.80 28.69 -55.71
C VAL A 18 38.08 28.13 -54.33
N THR A 19 39.24 28.44 -53.72
CA THR A 19 39.60 27.98 -52.38
C THR A 19 38.65 28.53 -51.32
N VAL A 20 38.27 29.81 -51.41
CA VAL A 20 37.27 30.42 -50.50
C VAL A 20 35.90 29.80 -50.69
N PHE A 21 35.44 29.58 -51.93
CA PHE A 21 34.16 28.92 -52.20
C PHE A 21 34.14 27.48 -51.69
N MET A 22 35.19 26.71 -51.95
CA MET A 22 35.32 25.34 -51.48
C MET A 22 35.40 25.31 -49.95
N GLY A 23 36.14 26.24 -49.34
CA GLY A 23 36.22 26.43 -47.90
C GLY A 23 34.87 26.77 -47.26
N LEU A 24 34.08 27.66 -47.87
CA LEU A 24 32.72 28.00 -47.42
C LEU A 24 31.77 26.80 -47.52
N ILE A 25 31.86 26.03 -48.59
CA ILE A 25 31.05 24.80 -48.78
C ILE A 25 31.41 23.77 -47.70
N PHE A 26 32.71 23.48 -47.51
CA PHE A 26 33.16 22.55 -46.48
C PHE A 26 32.78 23.01 -45.08
N PHE A 27 32.99 24.30 -44.77
CA PHE A 27 32.65 24.86 -43.46
C PHE A 27 31.15 24.78 -43.19
N SER A 28 30.31 25.11 -44.17
CA SER A 28 28.85 25.01 -44.05
C SER A 28 28.40 23.55 -43.89
N ALA A 29 29.02 22.61 -44.62
CA ALA A 29 28.71 21.19 -44.51
C ALA A 29 29.09 20.61 -43.13
N VAL A 30 30.23 21.01 -42.58
CA VAL A 30 30.67 20.60 -41.24
C VAL A 30 29.74 21.16 -40.17
N ILE A 31 29.36 22.44 -40.26
CA ILE A 31 28.39 23.02 -39.32
C ILE A 31 27.07 22.28 -39.40
N ALA A 32 26.53 22.06 -40.61
CA ALA A 32 25.27 21.34 -40.79
C ALA A 32 25.34 19.93 -40.17
N PHE A 33 26.43 19.18 -40.41
CA PHE A 33 26.62 17.85 -39.82
C PHE A 33 26.69 17.89 -38.29
N ILE A 34 27.46 18.82 -37.72
CA ILE A 34 27.58 18.96 -36.25
C ILE A 34 26.24 19.34 -35.63
N THR A 35 25.52 20.29 -36.22
CA THR A 35 24.20 20.72 -35.76
C THR A 35 23.22 19.55 -35.78
N THR A 36 23.14 18.80 -36.88
CA THR A 36 22.27 17.61 -36.96
C THR A 36 22.64 16.55 -35.93
N GLN A 37 23.93 16.29 -35.70
CA GLN A 37 24.36 15.32 -34.68
C GLN A 37 24.07 15.79 -33.26
N LEU A 38 24.20 17.09 -32.99
CA LEU A 38 23.84 17.68 -31.71
C LEU A 38 22.32 17.63 -31.49
N GLU A 39 21.54 17.98 -32.51
CA GLU A 39 20.07 17.89 -32.49
C GLU A 39 19.62 16.46 -32.23
N ASN A 40 20.15 15.48 -32.96
CA ASN A 40 19.88 14.06 -32.72
C ASN A 40 20.22 13.64 -31.28
N LYS A 41 21.34 14.13 -30.73
CA LYS A 41 21.74 13.79 -29.36
C LYS A 41 20.83 14.44 -28.32
N ILE A 42 20.41 15.68 -28.55
CA ILE A 42 19.43 16.38 -27.71
C ILE A 42 18.07 15.67 -27.79
N GLU A 43 17.66 15.25 -28.98
CA GLU A 43 16.40 14.53 -29.20
C GLU A 43 16.42 13.15 -28.53
N ASP A 44 17.54 12.41 -28.59
CA ASP A 44 17.70 11.15 -27.86
C ASP A 44 17.64 11.35 -26.34
N LEU A 45 18.18 12.46 -25.83
CA LEU A 45 18.07 12.82 -24.42
C LEU A 45 16.63 13.14 -24.02
N LYS A 46 15.91 13.92 -24.85
CA LYS A 46 14.48 14.20 -24.67
C LYS A 46 13.63 12.94 -24.69
N LYS A 47 13.94 12.00 -25.59
CA LYS A 47 13.28 10.69 -25.69
C LYS A 47 13.68 9.69 -24.60
N GLY A 48 14.56 10.07 -23.67
CA GLY A 48 14.96 9.20 -22.56
C GLY A 48 15.76 7.97 -23.01
N ARG A 49 16.60 8.10 -24.03
CA ARG A 49 17.42 6.99 -24.54
C ARG A 49 18.82 6.93 -23.94
N SER A 50 19.16 7.82 -23.01
CA SER A 50 20.45 7.82 -22.30
C SER A 50 20.53 6.78 -21.18
N SER A 51 21.73 6.28 -20.91
CA SER A 51 22.00 5.40 -19.79
C SER A 51 21.81 6.10 -18.44
N VAL A 52 21.23 5.37 -17.51
CA VAL A 52 21.16 5.71 -16.08
C VAL A 52 22.47 5.27 -15.44
N VAL A 53 23.00 6.11 -14.55
CA VAL A 53 24.27 5.90 -13.84
C VAL A 53 24.08 5.69 -12.34
N GLU A 54 22.82 5.75 -11.88
CA GLU A 54 22.46 5.58 -10.48
C GLU A 54 22.69 4.13 -10.02
N LYS A 55 22.87 3.98 -8.72
CA LYS A 55 23.09 2.70 -8.03
C LYS A 55 22.22 2.65 -6.80
N ASN A 56 21.90 1.45 -6.33
CA ASN A 56 21.04 1.21 -5.18
C ASN A 56 19.66 1.89 -5.30
N HIS A 57 19.23 2.19 -6.53
CA HIS A 57 17.93 2.80 -6.82
C HIS A 57 16.82 1.75 -6.82
N VAL A 58 15.58 2.20 -6.63
CA VAL A 58 14.40 1.39 -6.96
C VAL A 58 14.08 1.57 -8.43
N LEU A 59 13.93 0.47 -9.17
CA LEU A 59 13.52 0.47 -10.57
C LEU A 59 12.05 0.09 -10.70
N ILE A 60 11.23 0.98 -11.22
CA ILE A 60 9.83 0.72 -11.55
C ILE A 60 9.74 0.37 -13.04
N LEU A 61 9.20 -0.81 -13.35
CA LEU A 61 8.94 -1.30 -14.70
C LEU A 61 7.44 -1.22 -14.98
N GLY A 62 7.07 -0.41 -15.96
CA GLY A 62 5.69 -0.18 -16.37
C GLY A 62 5.19 1.19 -15.95
N TRP A 63 3.93 1.45 -16.28
CA TRP A 63 3.22 2.67 -15.94
C TRP A 63 1.76 2.36 -15.67
N GLY A 64 1.19 3.03 -14.67
CA GLY A 64 -0.18 2.81 -14.24
C GLY A 64 -0.53 3.71 -13.06
N GLU A 65 -1.74 3.54 -12.54
CA GLU A 65 -2.33 4.41 -11.51
C GLU A 65 -1.53 4.40 -10.18
N MET A 66 -0.85 3.29 -9.88
CA MET A 66 -0.06 3.13 -8.66
C MET A 66 1.29 3.86 -8.69
N VAL A 67 1.79 4.27 -9.87
CA VAL A 67 3.14 4.86 -10.01
C VAL A 67 3.35 6.03 -9.05
N VAL A 68 2.39 6.96 -9.02
CA VAL A 68 2.52 8.20 -8.23
C VAL A 68 2.61 7.89 -6.75
N GLU A 69 1.73 7.02 -6.27
CA GLU A 69 1.63 6.71 -4.84
C GLU A 69 2.79 5.83 -4.37
N ILE A 70 3.30 4.92 -5.21
CA ILE A 70 4.54 4.19 -4.90
C ILE A 70 5.72 5.18 -4.78
N ILE A 71 5.84 6.12 -5.71
CA ILE A 71 6.93 7.10 -5.66
C ILE A 71 6.79 8.02 -4.44
N ARG A 72 5.57 8.44 -4.09
CA ARG A 72 5.30 9.24 -2.89
C ARG A 72 5.85 8.55 -1.64
N GLU A 73 5.55 7.26 -1.48
CA GLU A 73 6.03 6.46 -0.35
C GLU A 73 7.55 6.24 -0.39
N LEU A 74 8.12 6.02 -1.57
CA LEU A 74 9.58 5.95 -1.71
C LEU A 74 10.28 7.28 -1.43
N ILE A 75 9.65 8.44 -1.69
CA ILE A 75 10.19 9.75 -1.32
C ILE A 75 10.28 9.88 0.21
N GLU A 76 9.25 9.43 0.92
CA GLU A 76 9.23 9.39 2.38
C GLU A 76 10.29 8.45 2.93
N ALA A 77 10.36 7.21 2.43
CA ALA A 77 11.38 6.22 2.80
C ALA A 77 12.82 6.74 2.62
N ASN A 78 13.05 7.52 1.57
CA ASN A 78 14.36 8.07 1.24
C ASN A 78 14.65 9.42 1.92
N ALA A 79 13.79 9.93 2.81
CA ALA A 79 13.97 11.25 3.41
C ALA A 79 15.24 11.35 4.27
N SER A 80 15.68 10.24 4.87
CA SER A 80 16.93 10.11 5.62
C SER A 80 18.18 9.96 4.71
N GLU A 81 17.97 9.60 3.44
CA GLU A 81 19.02 9.39 2.46
C GLU A 81 19.44 10.70 1.78
N LYS A 82 20.76 10.89 1.63
CA LYS A 82 21.31 12.12 1.04
C LYS A 82 21.15 12.19 -0.48
N ASP A 83 21.09 11.04 -1.14
CA ASP A 83 21.21 10.94 -2.60
C ASP A 83 20.46 9.71 -3.14
N ALA A 84 19.14 9.67 -2.94
CA ALA A 84 18.30 8.57 -3.41
C ALA A 84 17.80 8.78 -4.85
N ALA A 85 17.52 7.66 -5.54
CA ALA A 85 16.96 7.69 -6.88
C ALA A 85 15.87 6.63 -7.07
N VAL A 86 14.82 7.02 -7.79
CA VAL A 86 13.79 6.14 -8.34
C VAL A 86 13.83 6.25 -9.86
N VAL A 87 13.98 5.11 -10.52
CA VAL A 87 14.10 5.03 -11.98
C VAL A 87 12.86 4.37 -12.54
N ILE A 88 12.29 4.90 -13.62
CA ILE A 88 11.07 4.39 -14.23
C ILE A 88 11.37 4.04 -15.69
N LEU A 89 11.04 2.82 -16.10
CA LEU A 89 11.09 2.37 -17.49
C LEU A 89 9.68 2.01 -17.95
N SER A 90 9.18 2.71 -18.96
CA SER A 90 7.86 2.47 -19.54
C SER A 90 7.87 2.66 -21.06
N GLU A 91 6.85 2.12 -21.74
CA GLU A 91 6.60 2.41 -23.17
C GLU A 91 6.03 3.82 -23.39
N GLN A 92 5.58 4.51 -22.33
CA GLN A 92 5.15 5.91 -22.39
C GLN A 92 6.33 6.84 -22.73
N SER A 93 6.02 7.98 -23.36
CA SER A 93 7.03 8.97 -23.70
C SER A 93 7.61 9.62 -22.43
N LYS A 94 8.93 9.88 -22.45
CA LYS A 94 9.62 10.53 -21.34
C LYS A 94 9.02 11.89 -20.99
N GLU A 95 8.68 12.69 -22.01
CA GLU A 95 8.13 14.03 -21.81
C GLU A 95 6.79 13.96 -21.06
N ASP A 96 5.87 13.07 -21.48
CA ASP A 96 4.59 12.89 -20.80
C ASP A 96 4.75 12.40 -19.36
N MET A 97 5.68 11.46 -19.12
CA MET A 97 5.95 10.95 -17.78
C MET A 97 6.53 12.05 -16.87
N ASP A 98 7.48 12.83 -17.36
CA ASP A 98 8.12 13.91 -16.59
C ASP A 98 7.12 15.01 -16.24
N ASP A 99 6.31 15.44 -17.21
CA ASP A 99 5.29 16.47 -17.01
C ASP A 99 4.26 16.01 -15.97
N PHE A 100 3.72 14.79 -16.14
CA PHE A 100 2.75 14.19 -15.21
C PHE A 100 3.29 14.07 -13.77
N LEU A 101 4.53 13.60 -13.61
CA LEU A 101 5.16 13.47 -12.30
C LEU A 101 5.54 14.82 -11.70
N SER A 102 5.84 15.83 -12.51
CA SER A 102 6.13 17.19 -12.00
C SER A 102 4.89 17.87 -11.42
N GLU A 103 3.71 17.61 -12.01
CA GLU A 103 2.44 18.14 -11.53
C GLU A 103 1.97 17.46 -10.25
N ARG A 104 2.10 16.12 -10.17
CA ARG A 104 1.59 15.33 -9.04
C ARG A 104 2.57 15.18 -7.87
N LEU A 105 3.88 15.30 -8.13
CA LEU A 105 4.95 15.16 -7.13
C LEU A 105 5.89 16.40 -7.16
N PRO A 106 5.39 17.57 -6.71
CA PRO A 106 6.18 18.80 -6.70
C PRO A 106 7.27 18.78 -5.62
N ASP A 107 7.01 18.17 -4.47
CA ASP A 107 8.01 17.94 -3.42
C ASP A 107 8.59 16.54 -3.56
N ARG A 108 9.90 16.48 -3.80
CA ARG A 108 10.64 15.23 -4.00
C ARG A 108 11.71 15.01 -2.92
N LYS A 109 11.81 15.92 -1.94
CA LYS A 109 12.87 15.95 -0.92
C LYS A 109 14.26 15.73 -1.55
N SER A 110 15.00 14.69 -1.13
CA SER A 110 16.30 14.29 -1.67
C SER A 110 16.22 13.29 -2.85
N THR A 111 15.03 12.82 -3.20
CA THR A 111 14.83 11.73 -4.17
C THR A 111 14.81 12.25 -5.60
N ARG A 112 15.71 11.72 -6.44
CA ARG A 112 15.69 11.95 -7.89
C ARG A 112 14.73 10.97 -8.56
N ILE A 113 13.84 11.50 -9.41
CA ILE A 113 12.98 10.68 -10.25
C ILE A 113 13.50 10.72 -11.68
N ILE A 114 13.82 9.56 -12.24
CA ILE A 114 14.46 9.42 -13.55
C ILE A 114 13.60 8.53 -14.46
N THR A 115 12.98 9.13 -15.47
CA THR A 115 12.15 8.40 -16.43
C THR A 115 12.92 8.04 -17.70
N ARG A 116 12.63 6.86 -18.28
CA ARG A 116 13.19 6.37 -19.54
C ARG A 116 12.11 5.67 -20.35
N THR A 117 12.16 5.85 -21.67
CA THR A 117 11.23 5.18 -22.59
C THR A 117 11.86 3.90 -23.15
N GLY A 118 11.12 2.79 -23.10
CA GLY A 118 11.50 1.53 -23.70
C GLY A 118 10.68 0.34 -23.19
N HIS A 119 10.76 -0.79 -23.90
CA HIS A 119 10.09 -2.02 -23.49
C HIS A 119 10.71 -2.60 -22.21
N ILE A 120 9.87 -2.93 -21.24
CA ILE A 120 10.25 -3.44 -19.91
C ILE A 120 10.88 -4.85 -19.94
N SER A 121 10.62 -5.61 -21.00
CA SER A 121 11.17 -6.95 -21.20
C SER A 121 12.38 -6.99 -22.15
N SER A 122 12.92 -5.83 -22.54
CA SER A 122 14.10 -5.75 -23.40
C SER A 122 15.37 -5.65 -22.55
N LEU A 123 16.32 -6.58 -22.75
CA LEU A 123 17.60 -6.57 -22.06
C LEU A 123 18.38 -5.26 -22.30
N GLU A 124 18.34 -4.72 -23.53
CA GLU A 124 18.98 -3.45 -23.85
C GLU A 124 18.38 -2.29 -23.05
N SER A 125 17.05 -2.24 -22.94
CA SER A 125 16.36 -1.24 -22.12
C SER A 125 16.70 -1.38 -20.64
N LEU A 126 16.74 -2.61 -20.12
CA LEU A 126 17.07 -2.89 -18.72
C LEU A 126 18.52 -2.52 -18.38
N HIS A 127 19.49 -2.80 -19.27
CA HIS A 127 20.87 -2.33 -19.11
C HIS A 127 20.96 -0.81 -19.11
N ARG A 128 20.18 -0.13 -19.95
CA ARG A 128 20.12 1.34 -19.99
C ARG A 128 19.60 1.93 -18.68
N VAL A 129 18.73 1.24 -17.94
CA VAL A 129 18.23 1.69 -16.62
C VAL A 129 19.00 1.10 -15.43
N ALA A 130 20.20 0.58 -15.69
CA ALA A 130 21.10 0.03 -14.68
C ALA A 130 20.43 -1.03 -13.78
N VAL A 131 19.67 -1.97 -14.38
CA VAL A 131 18.96 -3.04 -13.65
C VAL A 131 19.87 -3.86 -12.73
N THR A 132 21.15 -4.01 -13.07
CA THR A 132 22.14 -4.78 -12.30
C THR A 132 22.67 -4.03 -11.08
N GLU A 133 22.50 -2.70 -11.05
CA GLU A 133 22.95 -1.85 -9.94
C GLU A 133 21.79 -1.43 -9.02
N CYS A 134 20.55 -1.79 -9.35
CA CYS A 134 19.37 -1.44 -8.55
C CYS A 134 19.23 -2.35 -7.33
N LYS A 135 18.61 -1.83 -6.26
CA LYS A 135 18.33 -2.62 -5.05
C LYS A 135 17.09 -3.50 -5.21
N SER A 136 16.08 -2.96 -5.88
CA SER A 136 14.82 -3.64 -6.12
C SER A 136 14.17 -3.19 -7.43
N VAL A 137 13.36 -4.07 -7.99
CA VAL A 137 12.59 -3.89 -9.21
C VAL A 137 11.12 -4.10 -8.89
N ILE A 138 10.29 -3.07 -9.04
CA ILE A 138 8.83 -3.17 -8.96
C ILE A 138 8.28 -3.32 -10.38
N ILE A 139 7.52 -4.37 -10.64
CA ILE A 139 6.84 -4.61 -11.92
C ILE A 139 5.36 -4.34 -11.72
N LEU A 140 4.86 -3.30 -12.38
CA LEU A 140 3.47 -2.89 -12.28
C LEU A 140 2.61 -3.64 -13.31
N PRO A 141 1.37 -4.01 -12.95
CA PRO A 141 0.40 -4.49 -13.93
C PRO A 141 0.04 -3.35 -14.89
N GLU A 142 -0.04 -3.65 -16.19
CA GLU A 142 -0.48 -2.67 -17.19
C GLU A 142 -2.01 -2.59 -17.27
N ALA A 143 -2.70 -3.70 -17.03
CA ALA A 143 -4.16 -3.71 -16.97
C ALA A 143 -4.62 -3.18 -15.61
N ASN A 144 -5.78 -2.52 -15.55
CA ASN A 144 -6.44 -2.19 -14.29
C ASN A 144 -7.29 -3.36 -13.77
N GLU A 145 -7.75 -3.30 -12.51
CA GLU A 145 -8.53 -4.41 -11.93
C GLU A 145 -9.90 -4.57 -12.60
N ALA A 146 -10.47 -3.53 -13.20
CA ALA A 146 -11.75 -3.62 -13.91
C ALA A 146 -11.61 -4.19 -15.35
N ALA A 147 -10.38 -4.31 -15.87
CA ALA A 147 -10.13 -4.67 -17.25
C ALA A 147 -10.68 -6.06 -17.62
N PRO A 148 -11.02 -6.29 -18.92
CA PRO A 148 -11.42 -7.59 -19.41
C PRO A 148 -10.37 -8.67 -19.12
N GLN A 149 -10.83 -9.92 -18.94
CA GLN A 149 -9.94 -11.04 -18.62
C GLN A 149 -8.82 -11.24 -19.65
N SER A 150 -9.06 -10.95 -20.93
CA SER A 150 -8.06 -11.03 -22.00
C SER A 150 -6.90 -10.04 -21.80
N GLU A 151 -7.18 -8.84 -21.30
CA GLU A 151 -6.16 -7.83 -21.02
C GLU A 151 -5.36 -8.18 -19.78
N LYS A 152 -6.01 -8.65 -18.72
CA LYS A 152 -5.35 -9.17 -17.52
C LYS A 152 -4.37 -10.31 -17.84
N ILE A 153 -4.78 -11.25 -18.69
CA ILE A 153 -3.89 -12.33 -19.17
C ILE A 153 -2.67 -11.78 -19.92
N THR A 154 -2.87 -10.73 -20.72
CA THR A 154 -1.80 -10.07 -21.46
C THR A 154 -0.84 -9.34 -20.52
N SER A 155 -1.37 -8.64 -19.51
CA SER A 155 -0.62 -7.98 -18.44
C SER A 155 0.25 -9.00 -17.68
N ASP A 156 -0.32 -10.13 -17.26
CA ASP A 156 0.43 -11.20 -16.58
C ASP A 156 1.55 -11.77 -17.45
N ALA A 157 1.30 -11.93 -18.75
CA ALA A 157 2.31 -12.42 -19.70
C ALA A 157 3.45 -11.42 -19.89
N LYS A 158 3.16 -10.11 -19.88
CA LYS A 158 4.18 -9.05 -19.92
C LYS A 158 4.99 -9.00 -18.62
N ALA A 159 4.33 -9.09 -17.47
CA ALA A 159 4.99 -9.17 -16.17
C ALA A 159 5.95 -10.37 -16.11
N LEU A 160 5.52 -11.56 -16.54
CA LEU A 160 6.38 -12.74 -16.63
C LEU A 160 7.61 -12.51 -17.53
N LYS A 161 7.42 -11.88 -18.70
CA LYS A 161 8.54 -11.56 -19.60
C LYS A 161 9.51 -10.56 -18.98
N ALA A 162 9.00 -9.56 -18.24
CA ALA A 162 9.84 -8.61 -17.51
C ALA A 162 10.63 -9.31 -16.40
N ILE A 163 10.00 -10.17 -15.59
CA ILE A 163 10.67 -11.00 -14.57
C ILE A 163 11.80 -11.82 -15.22
N LEU A 164 11.52 -12.53 -16.31
CA LEU A 164 12.51 -13.33 -17.02
C LEU A 164 13.68 -12.48 -17.55
N ALA A 165 13.40 -11.28 -18.06
CA ALA A 165 14.42 -10.37 -18.57
C ALA A 165 15.31 -9.85 -17.43
N VAL A 166 14.73 -9.45 -16.29
CA VAL A 166 15.47 -9.00 -15.10
C VAL A 166 16.35 -10.14 -14.56
N VAL A 167 15.77 -11.34 -14.37
CA VAL A 167 16.52 -12.52 -13.92
C VAL A 167 17.66 -12.86 -14.88
N ALA A 168 17.44 -12.74 -16.19
CA ALA A 168 18.48 -12.97 -17.20
C ALA A 168 19.60 -11.92 -17.14
N SER A 169 19.27 -10.64 -16.93
CA SER A 169 20.24 -9.55 -16.79
C SER A 169 21.12 -9.67 -15.55
N SER A 170 20.63 -10.28 -14.46
CA SER A 170 21.34 -10.39 -13.18
C SER A 170 21.97 -11.78 -12.92
N ARG A 171 22.14 -12.61 -13.96
CA ARG A 171 22.67 -13.99 -13.80
C ARG A 171 24.11 -14.05 -13.30
N GLU A 172 24.93 -13.09 -13.69
CA GLU A 172 26.37 -13.06 -13.40
C GLU A 172 26.71 -12.19 -12.19
N ASP A 173 25.72 -11.50 -11.62
CA ASP A 173 25.92 -10.58 -10.49
C ASP A 173 25.95 -11.31 -9.16
N LYS A 174 26.81 -10.82 -8.26
CA LYS A 174 26.91 -11.34 -6.88
C LYS A 174 25.73 -10.94 -6.01
N THR A 175 25.07 -9.83 -6.34
CA THR A 175 23.90 -9.29 -5.64
C THR A 175 22.78 -9.14 -6.65
N LYS A 176 21.70 -9.89 -6.46
CA LYS A 176 20.52 -9.82 -7.32
C LYS A 176 19.52 -8.83 -6.71
N ALA A 177 18.94 -7.99 -7.55
CA ALA A 177 17.85 -7.12 -7.12
C ALA A 177 16.65 -7.96 -6.67
N ASN A 178 15.94 -7.47 -5.65
CA ASN A 178 14.64 -8.03 -5.28
C ASN A 178 13.61 -7.65 -6.34
N ILE A 179 12.81 -8.61 -6.80
CA ILE A 179 11.79 -8.42 -7.83
C ILE A 179 10.42 -8.51 -7.15
N ILE A 180 9.69 -7.42 -7.17
CA ILE A 180 8.35 -7.29 -6.59
C ILE A 180 7.38 -7.19 -7.75
N ALA A 181 6.40 -8.07 -7.81
CA ALA A 181 5.44 -8.07 -8.91
C ALA A 181 4.04 -8.45 -8.43
N GLU A 182 3.04 -7.90 -9.13
CA GLU A 182 1.65 -8.30 -9.00
C GLU A 182 1.20 -8.98 -10.31
N ILE A 183 0.37 -10.01 -10.18
CA ILE A 183 -0.32 -10.67 -11.30
C ILE A 183 -1.77 -10.95 -10.94
N TYR A 184 -2.62 -11.01 -11.95
CA TYR A 184 -4.06 -11.26 -11.80
C TYR A 184 -4.39 -12.75 -11.63
N ASP A 185 -3.67 -13.62 -12.32
CA ASP A 185 -3.86 -15.07 -12.28
C ASP A 185 -2.90 -15.74 -11.29
N TYR A 186 -3.40 -15.92 -10.06
CA TYR A 186 -2.65 -16.54 -8.97
C TYR A 186 -2.22 -17.98 -9.24
N THR A 187 -2.84 -18.70 -10.18
CA THR A 187 -2.43 -20.07 -10.52
C THR A 187 -1.03 -20.12 -11.12
N LYS A 188 -0.53 -19.00 -11.65
CA LYS A 188 0.81 -18.88 -12.25
C LYS A 188 1.88 -18.46 -11.24
N ARG A 189 1.50 -18.04 -10.03
CA ARG A 189 2.40 -17.45 -9.03
C ARG A 189 3.59 -18.34 -8.72
N GLU A 190 3.34 -19.62 -8.44
CA GLU A 190 4.38 -20.58 -8.06
C GLU A 190 5.44 -20.74 -9.16
N VAL A 191 5.01 -20.81 -10.42
CA VAL A 191 5.90 -20.90 -11.58
C VAL A 191 6.80 -19.65 -11.68
N MET A 192 6.26 -18.46 -11.41
CA MET A 192 7.04 -17.21 -11.46
C MET A 192 8.05 -17.13 -10.32
N VAL A 193 7.64 -17.43 -9.08
CA VAL A 193 8.53 -17.43 -7.91
C VAL A 193 9.68 -18.42 -8.10
N ASN A 194 9.40 -19.59 -8.67
CA ASN A 194 10.41 -20.63 -8.91
C ASN A 194 11.51 -20.24 -9.92
N LEU A 195 11.38 -19.12 -10.64
CA LEU A 195 12.44 -18.59 -11.49
C LEU A 195 13.64 -18.06 -10.67
N ALA A 196 13.37 -17.48 -9.50
CA ALA A 196 14.36 -17.01 -8.54
C ALA A 196 13.72 -16.92 -7.13
N PRO A 197 13.61 -18.05 -6.40
CA PRO A 197 12.83 -18.14 -5.16
C PRO A 197 13.23 -17.13 -4.09
N ASP A 198 14.53 -16.83 -3.97
CA ASP A 198 15.07 -15.94 -2.94
C ASP A 198 14.94 -14.45 -3.31
N ASN A 199 14.54 -14.13 -4.54
CA ASN A 199 14.53 -12.75 -5.04
C ASN A 199 13.16 -12.31 -5.55
N ILE A 200 12.24 -13.22 -5.89
CA ILE A 200 10.93 -12.87 -6.43
C ILE A 200 9.88 -12.90 -5.33
N THR A 201 9.30 -11.73 -5.07
CA THR A 201 8.17 -11.55 -4.16
C THR A 201 6.92 -11.17 -4.96
N MET A 202 5.95 -12.08 -4.96
CA MET A 202 4.67 -11.84 -5.62
C MET A 202 3.67 -11.31 -4.60
N VAL A 203 3.16 -10.10 -4.81
CA VAL A 203 2.19 -9.46 -3.92
C VAL A 203 0.77 -9.84 -4.35
N ASN A 204 -0.04 -10.29 -3.39
CA ASN A 204 -1.45 -10.61 -3.62
C ASN A 204 -2.33 -9.47 -3.12
N THR A 205 -2.31 -8.39 -3.88
CA THR A 205 -3.07 -7.18 -3.64
C THR A 205 -4.55 -7.43 -3.40
N ARG A 206 -5.17 -8.27 -4.23
CA ARG A 206 -6.60 -8.60 -4.15
C ARG A 206 -6.98 -9.22 -2.80
N ASP A 207 -6.19 -10.19 -2.34
CA ASP A 207 -6.43 -10.89 -1.08
C ASP A 207 -6.20 -9.97 0.12
N ILE A 208 -5.13 -9.18 0.09
CA ILE A 208 -4.83 -8.17 1.12
C ILE A 208 -5.98 -7.16 1.25
N VAL A 209 -6.42 -6.56 0.15
CA VAL A 209 -7.52 -5.57 0.18
C VAL A 209 -8.83 -6.20 0.66
N ALA A 210 -9.14 -7.43 0.21
CA ALA A 210 -10.34 -8.13 0.66
C ALA A 210 -10.34 -8.38 2.17
N ARG A 211 -9.20 -8.80 2.74
CA ARG A 211 -9.03 -9.00 4.20
C ARG A 211 -9.14 -7.69 4.97
N ILE A 212 -8.49 -6.63 4.48
CA ILE A 212 -8.60 -5.27 5.05
C ILE A 212 -10.06 -4.81 5.06
N ILE A 213 -10.81 -5.00 3.97
CA ILE A 213 -12.25 -4.64 3.91
C ILE A 213 -13.04 -5.33 5.01
N VAL A 214 -12.81 -6.63 5.24
CA VAL A 214 -13.52 -7.41 6.27
C VAL A 214 -13.10 -7.00 7.68
N GLN A 215 -11.81 -6.83 7.95
CA GLN A 215 -11.36 -6.42 9.29
C GLN A 215 -11.83 -4.99 9.63
N THR A 216 -11.79 -4.08 8.67
CA THR A 216 -12.16 -2.66 8.86
C THR A 216 -13.67 -2.42 8.90
N SER A 217 -14.49 -3.34 8.39
CA SER A 217 -15.95 -3.28 8.60
C SER A 217 -16.31 -3.58 10.06
N ARG A 218 -15.57 -4.50 10.71
CA ARG A 218 -15.82 -4.90 12.10
C ARG A 218 -15.38 -3.84 13.10
N THR A 219 -14.31 -3.11 12.81
CA THR A 219 -13.72 -2.14 13.73
C THR A 219 -13.61 -0.74 13.11
N THR A 220 -14.49 0.17 13.52
CA THR A 220 -14.42 1.58 13.12
C THR A 220 -13.07 2.20 13.51
N GLY A 221 -12.41 2.83 12.55
CA GLY A 221 -11.11 3.49 12.72
C GLY A 221 -9.91 2.58 12.44
N LEU A 222 -10.11 1.27 12.23
CA LEU A 222 -9.01 0.35 11.92
C LEU A 222 -8.33 0.68 10.59
N ALA A 223 -9.09 1.15 9.58
CA ALA A 223 -8.53 1.56 8.29
C ALA A 223 -7.46 2.67 8.43
N VAL A 224 -7.64 3.58 9.39
CA VAL A 224 -6.67 4.63 9.69
C VAL A 224 -5.42 4.04 10.32
N VAL A 225 -5.57 3.11 11.28
CA VAL A 225 -4.43 2.40 11.90
C VAL A 225 -3.61 1.66 10.84
N TYR A 226 -4.28 0.91 9.95
CA TYR A 226 -3.58 0.23 8.85
C TYR A 226 -2.89 1.21 7.91
N SER A 227 -3.54 2.31 7.53
CA SER A 227 -2.91 3.33 6.69
C SER A 227 -1.63 3.92 7.30
N THR A 228 -1.61 4.08 8.63
CA THR A 228 -0.40 4.51 9.37
C THR A 228 0.68 3.43 9.35
N LEU A 229 0.35 2.17 9.65
CA LEU A 229 1.34 1.10 9.83
C LEU A 229 2.00 0.59 8.54
N ILE A 230 1.31 0.70 7.39
CA ILE A 230 1.81 0.12 6.12
C ILE A 230 2.59 1.12 5.26
N GLY A 231 2.60 2.40 5.60
CA GLY A 231 3.33 3.45 4.86
C GLY A 231 4.65 3.84 5.52
N PHE A 232 5.32 4.86 4.97
CA PHE A 232 6.54 5.46 5.54
C PHE A 232 6.29 6.76 6.31
N ASP A 233 5.03 7.14 6.52
CA ASP A 233 4.67 8.32 7.30
C ASP A 233 4.44 7.96 8.77
N GLY A 234 5.17 8.60 9.67
CA GLY A 234 5.05 8.41 11.10
C GLY A 234 5.81 7.18 11.61
N SER A 235 5.10 6.09 11.93
CA SER A 235 5.73 4.89 12.50
C SER A 235 5.51 3.67 11.63
N GLU A 236 6.59 2.95 11.39
CA GLU A 236 6.71 1.82 10.47
C GLU A 236 7.11 0.55 11.20
N ILE A 237 7.10 -0.58 10.49
CA ILE A 237 7.50 -1.87 11.03
C ILE A 237 8.94 -2.21 10.60
N TYR A 238 9.80 -2.44 11.59
CA TYR A 238 11.20 -2.81 11.37
C TYR A 238 11.53 -4.18 11.98
N PHE A 239 12.58 -4.81 11.44
CA PHE A 239 13.24 -5.95 12.07
C PHE A 239 14.48 -5.46 12.81
N HIS A 240 14.57 -5.73 14.11
CA HIS A 240 15.71 -5.33 14.93
C HIS A 240 16.39 -6.55 15.57
N ARG A 241 17.72 -6.63 15.41
CA ARG A 241 18.54 -7.67 16.05
C ARG A 241 19.39 -7.06 17.16
N ALA A 242 19.40 -7.70 18.31
CA ALA A 242 20.28 -7.36 19.42
C ALA A 242 20.65 -8.62 20.20
N ASN A 243 21.57 -8.49 21.16
CA ASN A 243 21.79 -9.54 22.13
C ASN A 243 20.68 -9.47 23.20
N TRP A 244 19.71 -10.39 23.14
CA TRP A 244 18.54 -10.36 24.01
C TRP A 244 18.83 -10.73 25.47
N LYS A 245 19.96 -11.38 25.75
CA LYS A 245 20.39 -11.80 27.11
C LYS A 245 19.33 -12.64 27.85
N ASN A 246 18.63 -13.53 27.14
CA ASN A 246 17.53 -14.37 27.65
C ASN A 246 16.36 -13.59 28.26
N ARG A 247 16.11 -12.35 27.82
CA ARG A 247 14.93 -11.58 28.21
C ARG A 247 13.68 -12.14 27.56
N SER A 248 12.54 -11.97 28.24
CA SER A 248 11.25 -12.31 27.65
C SER A 248 10.73 -11.19 26.75
N PHE A 249 9.85 -11.53 25.81
CA PHE A 249 9.20 -10.58 24.92
C PHE A 249 8.48 -9.46 25.68
N GLY A 250 7.76 -9.80 26.76
CA GLY A 250 7.08 -8.83 27.61
C GLY A 250 7.99 -7.80 28.28
N GLU A 251 9.20 -8.22 28.68
CA GLU A 251 10.20 -7.32 29.28
C GLU A 251 10.74 -6.32 28.27
N LEU A 252 10.86 -6.72 27.00
CA LEU A 252 11.38 -5.86 25.94
C LEU A 252 10.51 -4.64 25.70
N THR A 253 9.19 -4.75 25.87
CA THR A 253 8.25 -3.62 25.71
C THR A 253 8.67 -2.39 26.52
N PHE A 254 9.30 -2.56 27.69
CA PHE A 254 9.72 -1.45 28.54
C PHE A 254 11.20 -1.08 28.40
N ALA A 255 11.95 -1.76 27.55
CA ALA A 255 13.38 -1.53 27.31
C ALA A 255 13.67 -0.57 26.14
N PHE A 256 12.65 -0.14 25.41
CA PHE A 256 12.75 0.77 24.27
C PHE A 256 12.18 2.15 24.62
N GLU A 257 12.92 3.21 24.29
CA GLU A 257 12.43 4.58 24.36
C GLU A 257 11.41 4.82 23.24
N ASP A 258 11.87 4.74 22.01
CA ASP A 258 11.03 4.64 20.81
C ASP A 258 10.84 3.17 20.41
N GLY A 259 9.59 2.84 20.12
CA GLY A 259 9.19 1.61 19.47
C GLY A 259 8.45 0.60 20.34
N VAL A 260 7.53 -0.14 19.73
CA VAL A 260 6.69 -1.16 20.36
C VAL A 260 6.95 -2.51 19.71
N PRO A 261 7.59 -3.48 20.40
CA PRO A 261 7.74 -4.83 19.88
C PRO A 261 6.37 -5.47 19.67
N ILE A 262 6.11 -5.97 18.46
CA ILE A 262 4.85 -6.60 18.05
C ILE A 262 5.01 -8.08 17.68
N GLY A 263 6.24 -8.56 17.52
CA GLY A 263 6.49 -9.94 17.16
C GLY A 263 7.95 -10.33 17.19
N VAL A 264 8.21 -11.57 16.80
CA VAL A 264 9.55 -12.16 16.70
C VAL A 264 9.68 -12.84 15.33
N ARG A 265 10.79 -12.58 14.66
CA ARG A 265 11.27 -13.33 13.50
C ARG A 265 12.32 -14.31 14.00
N LYS A 266 11.98 -15.59 14.00
CA LYS A 266 12.87 -16.66 14.44
C LYS A 266 14.06 -16.84 13.48
N SER A 267 15.09 -17.52 13.96
CA SER A 267 16.28 -17.87 13.16
C SER A 267 15.96 -18.63 11.87
N ASN A 268 14.91 -19.46 11.86
CA ASN A 268 14.41 -20.20 10.70
C ASN A 268 13.61 -19.35 9.69
N GLY A 269 13.38 -18.06 9.97
CA GLY A 269 12.58 -17.14 9.14
C GLY A 269 11.08 -17.14 9.46
N GLU A 270 10.61 -17.97 10.40
CA GLU A 270 9.23 -17.95 10.86
C GLU A 270 8.92 -16.63 11.57
N ILE A 271 7.80 -16.02 11.22
CA ILE A 271 7.28 -14.80 11.84
C ILE A 271 6.18 -15.18 12.82
N VAL A 272 6.33 -14.75 14.07
CA VAL A 272 5.34 -14.92 15.13
C VAL A 272 4.96 -13.54 15.65
N LEU A 273 3.73 -13.14 15.37
CA LEU A 273 3.14 -11.91 15.89
C LEU A 273 2.51 -12.17 17.26
N ASN A 274 2.56 -11.18 18.16
CA ASN A 274 2.06 -11.26 19.54
C ASN A 274 2.50 -12.56 20.28
N PRO A 275 3.81 -12.86 20.36
CA PRO A 275 4.26 -13.99 21.16
C PRO A 275 3.91 -13.78 22.64
N ALA A 276 3.77 -14.88 23.38
CA ALA A 276 3.45 -14.84 24.80
C ALA A 276 4.43 -13.94 25.58
N VAL A 277 3.93 -13.27 26.62
CA VAL A 277 4.69 -12.30 27.43
C VAL A 277 5.96 -12.93 28.04
N ASP A 278 5.92 -14.23 28.34
CA ASP A 278 7.00 -15.03 28.90
C ASP A 278 7.88 -15.73 27.84
N HIS A 279 7.62 -15.53 26.54
CA HIS A 279 8.43 -16.05 25.47
C HIS A 279 9.86 -15.50 25.54
N VAL A 280 10.84 -16.39 25.72
CA VAL A 280 12.26 -16.03 25.81
C VAL A 280 12.87 -16.01 24.41
N LEU A 281 13.53 -14.89 24.05
CA LEU A 281 14.17 -14.74 22.75
C LEU A 281 15.50 -15.49 22.67
N GLU A 282 15.72 -16.16 21.54
CA GLU A 282 17.00 -16.79 21.20
C GLU A 282 17.97 -15.78 20.59
N SER A 283 19.29 -16.03 20.69
CA SER A 283 20.31 -15.06 20.26
C SER A 283 20.25 -14.64 18.79
N ASP A 284 19.72 -15.50 17.93
CA ASP A 284 19.62 -15.27 16.49
C ASP A 284 18.26 -14.72 16.05
N ASP A 285 17.32 -14.56 16.99
CA ASP A 285 16.01 -13.97 16.73
C ASP A 285 16.15 -12.48 16.43
N ALA A 286 15.26 -11.97 15.59
CA ALA A 286 15.01 -10.54 15.46
C ALA A 286 13.64 -10.22 16.06
N ILE A 287 13.48 -9.07 16.70
CA ILE A 287 12.13 -8.57 17.01
C ILE A 287 11.56 -7.86 15.80
N ILE A 288 10.24 -7.91 15.69
CA ILE A 288 9.44 -7.09 14.81
C ILE A 288 8.90 -5.96 15.68
N ILE A 289 9.19 -4.72 15.33
CA ILE A 289 8.94 -3.54 16.16
C ILE A 289 8.33 -2.43 15.32
N ILE A 290 7.28 -1.78 15.85
CA ILE A 290 6.79 -0.52 15.29
C ILE A 290 7.67 0.60 15.83
N ALA A 291 8.28 1.44 15.01
CA ALA A 291 9.11 2.58 15.43
C ALA A 291 9.02 3.76 14.44
N GLU A 292 9.45 4.95 14.82
CA GLU A 292 9.43 6.13 13.93
C GLU A 292 10.50 6.05 12.83
N ASP A 293 11.67 5.50 13.15
CA ASP A 293 12.82 5.42 12.23
C ASP A 293 13.73 4.27 12.66
N ASP A 294 14.47 3.64 11.74
CA ASP A 294 15.35 2.52 12.09
C ASP A 294 16.49 2.95 13.05
N SER A 295 16.95 4.20 12.95
CA SER A 295 18.02 4.77 13.77
C SER A 295 17.59 5.15 15.20
N SER A 296 16.27 5.23 15.46
CA SER A 296 15.72 5.49 16.79
C SER A 296 15.68 4.22 17.66
N ILE A 297 15.68 3.03 17.04
CA ILE A 297 15.49 1.74 17.71
C ILE A 297 16.71 1.39 18.58
N LYS A 298 16.59 1.67 19.87
CA LYS A 298 17.67 1.48 20.86
C LYS A 298 17.18 0.69 22.06
N CYS A 299 17.47 -0.62 22.04
CA CYS A 299 17.19 -1.50 23.17
C CYS A 299 18.16 -1.23 24.32
N GLN A 300 17.63 -0.88 25.50
CA GLN A 300 18.43 -0.71 26.71
C GLN A 300 18.62 -2.02 27.46
N ASP A 301 19.72 -2.12 28.23
CA ASP A 301 20.02 -3.29 29.05
C ASP A 301 19.07 -3.48 30.24
N ARG A 302 18.36 -2.42 30.63
CA ARG A 302 17.37 -2.41 31.71
C ARG A 302 16.07 -1.78 31.21
N ALA A 303 14.95 -2.12 31.86
CA ALA A 303 13.69 -1.42 31.64
C ALA A 303 13.87 0.08 31.90
N LEU A 304 13.46 0.89 30.93
CA LEU A 304 13.41 2.35 31.01
C LEU A 304 12.15 2.83 31.74
N PHE A 305 11.07 2.07 31.61
CA PHE A 305 9.76 2.40 32.18
C PHE A 305 9.36 1.34 33.20
N GLN A 306 8.76 1.78 34.31
CA GLN A 306 8.26 0.90 35.37
C GLN A 306 6.75 1.15 35.51
N PRO A 307 5.91 0.34 34.85
CA PRO A 307 4.46 0.53 34.91
C PRO A 307 3.93 0.28 36.32
N GLN A 308 2.94 1.07 36.71
CA GLN A 308 2.16 0.84 37.92
C GLN A 308 1.15 -0.29 37.68
N PRO A 309 0.98 -1.21 38.63
CA PRO A 309 0.04 -2.30 38.49
C PRO A 309 -1.40 -1.76 38.50
N LEU A 310 -2.10 -1.94 37.38
CA LEU A 310 -3.52 -1.65 37.24
C LEU A 310 -4.34 -2.95 37.36
N PRO A 311 -5.48 -2.94 38.09
CA PRO A 311 -6.32 -4.13 38.22
C PRO A 311 -7.07 -4.41 36.91
N LEU A 312 -6.85 -5.60 36.35
CA LEU A 312 -7.58 -6.06 35.18
C LEU A 312 -9.03 -6.42 35.54
N ARG A 313 -9.98 -5.80 34.84
CA ARG A 313 -11.35 -6.27 34.71
C ARG A 313 -11.43 -7.08 33.42
N ASP A 314 -11.21 -8.39 33.47
CA ASP A 314 -11.23 -9.25 32.26
C ASP A 314 -12.66 -9.47 31.75
N MET A 315 -13.24 -8.42 31.19
CA MET A 315 -14.53 -8.46 30.52
C MET A 315 -14.32 -8.74 29.04
N ARG A 316 -15.08 -9.69 28.51
CA ARG A 316 -15.10 -10.04 27.10
C ARG A 316 -16.40 -9.58 26.45
N ARG A 317 -16.33 -9.03 25.24
CA ARG A 317 -17.53 -8.76 24.44
C ARG A 317 -18.25 -10.06 24.09
N THR A 318 -19.56 -9.97 23.90
CA THR A 318 -20.35 -11.09 23.37
C THR A 318 -20.51 -10.93 21.87
N LYS A 319 -20.12 -11.94 21.08
CA LYS A 319 -20.42 -11.97 19.64
C LYS A 319 -21.93 -12.03 19.42
N SER A 320 -22.41 -11.29 18.42
CA SER A 320 -23.79 -11.35 17.93
C SER A 320 -23.83 -11.89 16.51
N LYS A 321 -25.02 -12.29 16.05
CA LYS A 321 -25.22 -12.56 14.63
C LYS A 321 -25.15 -11.24 13.87
N GLU A 322 -24.54 -11.26 12.70
CA GLU A 322 -24.28 -10.08 11.89
C GLU A 322 -25.09 -10.15 10.58
N ARG A 323 -25.38 -8.99 10.00
CA ARG A 323 -26.06 -8.82 8.71
C ARG A 323 -25.21 -7.97 7.79
N GLU A 324 -24.72 -8.60 6.72
CA GLU A 324 -23.85 -7.97 5.74
C GLU A 324 -24.59 -7.73 4.41
N LEU A 325 -24.42 -6.55 3.82
CA LEU A 325 -24.85 -6.25 2.47
C LEU A 325 -23.63 -5.97 1.59
N ILE A 326 -23.43 -6.76 0.53
CA ILE A 326 -22.40 -6.53 -0.47
C ILE A 326 -23.08 -6.02 -1.74
N ILE A 327 -22.70 -4.82 -2.18
CA ILE A 327 -23.18 -4.20 -3.41
C ILE A 327 -22.11 -4.34 -4.48
N GLY A 328 -22.41 -5.10 -5.54
CA GLY A 328 -21.52 -5.35 -6.65
C GLY A 328 -20.76 -6.67 -6.54
N TRP A 329 -20.09 -7.04 -7.64
CA TRP A 329 -19.33 -8.28 -7.73
C TRP A 329 -18.07 -8.10 -8.56
N ASN A 330 -16.92 -8.29 -7.92
CA ASN A 330 -15.62 -8.36 -8.57
C ASN A 330 -14.81 -9.53 -8.00
N ALA A 331 -13.53 -9.61 -8.32
CA ALA A 331 -12.70 -10.73 -7.92
C ALA A 331 -12.44 -10.81 -6.40
N LYS A 332 -12.69 -9.73 -5.64
CA LYS A 332 -12.59 -9.69 -4.17
C LYS A 332 -13.83 -10.23 -3.47
N ALA A 333 -15.01 -10.12 -4.07
CA ALA A 333 -16.27 -10.55 -3.44
C ALA A 333 -16.23 -12.01 -2.92
N PRO A 334 -15.70 -13.00 -3.68
CA PRO A 334 -15.57 -14.36 -3.15
C PRO A 334 -14.62 -14.48 -1.96
N ILE A 335 -13.57 -13.66 -1.90
CA ILE A 335 -12.60 -13.66 -0.79
C ILE A 335 -13.29 -13.06 0.44
N ILE A 336 -13.90 -11.89 0.30
CA ILE A 336 -14.65 -11.20 1.36
C ILE A 336 -15.70 -12.12 2.00
N ILE A 337 -16.48 -12.85 1.19
CA ILE A 337 -17.52 -13.76 1.70
C ILE A 337 -16.90 -14.94 2.48
N ARG A 338 -15.77 -15.50 2.02
CA ARG A 338 -15.07 -16.58 2.75
C ARG A 338 -14.51 -16.07 4.07
N GLU A 339 -13.84 -14.92 4.03
CA GLU A 339 -13.29 -14.29 5.23
C GLU A 339 -14.41 -14.02 6.25
N TYR A 340 -15.51 -13.39 5.85
CA TYR A 340 -16.65 -13.19 6.76
C TYR A 340 -17.16 -14.48 7.39
N ALA A 341 -17.25 -15.57 6.62
CA ALA A 341 -17.71 -16.85 7.12
C ALA A 341 -16.83 -17.40 8.26
N ASN A 342 -15.56 -16.96 8.37
CA ASN A 342 -14.65 -17.32 9.44
C ASN A 342 -14.82 -16.43 10.70
N TYR A 343 -15.35 -15.21 10.57
CA TYR A 343 -15.52 -14.29 11.71
C TYR A 343 -16.91 -14.35 12.36
N ILE A 344 -17.97 -14.46 11.55
CA ILE A 344 -19.35 -14.25 11.99
C ILE A 344 -19.98 -15.53 12.56
N LEU A 345 -20.97 -15.37 13.44
CA LEU A 345 -21.63 -16.51 14.07
C LEU A 345 -22.55 -17.28 13.11
N PRO A 346 -22.77 -18.59 13.31
CA PRO A 346 -23.79 -19.35 12.61
C PRO A 346 -25.17 -18.69 12.65
N GLY A 347 -25.83 -18.63 11.49
CA GLY A 347 -27.11 -17.97 11.25
C GLY A 347 -27.02 -16.47 11.01
N SER A 348 -25.82 -15.92 10.87
CA SER A 348 -25.61 -14.59 10.27
C SER A 348 -26.00 -14.58 8.80
N ILE A 349 -26.19 -13.39 8.23
CA ILE A 349 -26.75 -13.20 6.89
C ILE A 349 -25.78 -12.40 6.04
N ILE A 350 -25.53 -12.85 4.81
CA ILE A 350 -24.80 -12.09 3.79
C ILE A 350 -25.70 -11.97 2.56
N HIS A 351 -26.15 -10.75 2.28
CA HIS A 351 -26.89 -10.42 1.08
C HIS A 351 -25.98 -9.80 0.03
N VAL A 352 -26.16 -10.19 -1.23
CA VAL A 352 -25.34 -9.72 -2.35
C VAL A 352 -26.22 -9.17 -3.46
N ILE A 353 -25.98 -7.92 -3.86
CA ILE A 353 -26.55 -7.34 -5.08
C ILE A 353 -25.59 -7.62 -6.23
N LEU A 354 -26.00 -8.51 -7.15
CA LEU A 354 -25.20 -8.87 -8.31
C LEU A 354 -25.44 -7.89 -9.48
N PRO A 355 -24.42 -7.58 -10.29
CA PRO A 355 -24.63 -6.90 -11.56
C PRO A 355 -25.54 -7.73 -12.48
N GLU A 356 -26.45 -7.07 -13.21
CA GLU A 356 -27.36 -7.74 -14.14
C GLU A 356 -26.59 -8.57 -15.19
N GLY A 357 -27.08 -9.77 -15.48
CA GLY A 357 -26.52 -10.66 -16.51
C GLY A 357 -25.19 -11.35 -16.16
N ASN A 358 -24.71 -11.26 -14.91
CA ASN A 358 -23.46 -11.89 -14.50
C ASN A 358 -23.62 -13.34 -14.02
N ASP A 359 -23.80 -14.27 -14.96
CA ASP A 359 -23.94 -15.72 -14.68
C ASP A 359 -22.73 -16.30 -13.94
N THR A 360 -21.53 -15.77 -14.19
CA THR A 360 -20.30 -16.24 -13.53
C THR A 360 -20.30 -15.91 -12.05
N ALA A 361 -20.77 -14.71 -11.68
CA ALA A 361 -20.94 -14.31 -10.30
C ALA A 361 -21.99 -15.18 -9.59
N ALA A 362 -23.14 -15.42 -10.23
CA ALA A 362 -24.19 -16.27 -9.67
C ALA A 362 -23.71 -17.70 -9.39
N ARG A 363 -22.92 -18.29 -10.29
CA ARG A 363 -22.32 -19.63 -10.07
C ARG A 363 -21.33 -19.64 -8.92
N SER A 364 -20.44 -18.65 -8.85
CA SER A 364 -19.45 -18.54 -7.77
C SER A 364 -20.13 -18.33 -6.42
N LEU A 365 -21.18 -17.52 -6.34
CA LEU A 365 -21.97 -17.33 -5.12
C LEU A 365 -22.67 -18.63 -4.69
N ALA A 366 -23.20 -19.41 -5.63
CA ALA A 366 -23.80 -20.71 -5.33
C ALA A 366 -22.76 -21.75 -4.82
N GLU A 367 -21.49 -21.64 -5.22
CA GLU A 367 -20.40 -22.42 -4.63
C GLU A 367 -20.10 -21.98 -3.19
N LEU A 368 -20.01 -20.67 -2.94
CA LEU A 368 -19.78 -20.11 -1.61
C LEU A 368 -20.89 -20.48 -0.63
N LYS A 369 -22.16 -20.43 -1.07
CA LYS A 369 -23.32 -20.87 -0.27
C LYS A 369 -23.22 -22.34 0.12
N ARG A 370 -22.75 -23.21 -0.79
CA ARG A 370 -22.57 -24.64 -0.51
C ARG A 370 -21.39 -24.90 0.44
N ALA A 371 -20.33 -24.10 0.33
CA ALA A 371 -19.15 -24.22 1.19
C ALA A 371 -19.42 -23.74 2.63
N ASN A 372 -20.37 -22.82 2.83
CA ASN A 372 -20.65 -22.18 4.13
C ASN A 372 -22.12 -22.39 4.56
N PRO A 373 -22.54 -23.61 4.89
CA PRO A 373 -23.95 -23.93 5.17
C PRO A 373 -24.51 -23.25 6.44
N ASP A 374 -23.63 -22.85 7.36
CA ASP A 374 -24.00 -22.21 8.62
C ASP A 374 -24.32 -20.72 8.46
N ILE A 375 -24.01 -20.11 7.31
CA ILE A 375 -24.26 -18.70 7.01
C ILE A 375 -25.36 -18.59 5.94
N ASN A 376 -26.31 -17.67 6.13
CA ASN A 376 -27.34 -17.44 5.12
C ASN A 376 -26.86 -16.49 4.03
N ILE A 377 -26.38 -17.05 2.92
CA ILE A 377 -25.92 -16.29 1.75
C ILE A 377 -27.04 -16.22 0.70
N GLU A 378 -27.49 -15.01 0.34
CA GLU A 378 -28.58 -14.79 -0.61
C GLU A 378 -28.30 -13.63 -1.57
N THR A 379 -28.93 -13.68 -2.75
CA THR A 379 -28.90 -12.59 -3.74
C THR A 379 -30.11 -11.68 -3.58
N ILE A 380 -29.91 -10.38 -3.76
CA ILE A 380 -30.98 -9.40 -3.90
C ILE A 380 -30.96 -8.84 -5.33
N GLU A 381 -32.12 -8.81 -5.97
CA GLU A 381 -32.33 -8.11 -7.24
C GLU A 381 -32.72 -6.66 -6.95
N ALA A 382 -31.82 -5.74 -7.24
CA ALA A 382 -32.00 -4.30 -7.03
C ALA A 382 -30.98 -3.50 -7.85
N ASN A 383 -31.35 -2.31 -8.30
CA ASN A 383 -30.40 -1.37 -8.89
C ASN A 383 -29.89 -0.39 -7.82
N PRO A 384 -28.59 -0.43 -7.45
CA PRO A 384 -28.06 0.43 -6.38
C PRO A 384 -28.00 1.92 -6.76
N LEU A 385 -28.21 2.27 -8.03
CA LEU A 385 -28.33 3.67 -8.48
C LEU A 385 -29.76 4.23 -8.32
N VAL A 386 -30.73 3.38 -7.98
CA VAL A 386 -32.13 3.77 -7.77
C VAL A 386 -32.40 3.86 -6.27
N SER A 387 -32.72 5.06 -5.79
CA SER A 387 -32.95 5.33 -4.36
C SER A 387 -34.08 4.48 -3.77
N ASP A 388 -35.18 4.27 -4.51
CA ASP A 388 -36.31 3.45 -4.06
C ASP A 388 -35.93 1.96 -3.88
N ASP A 389 -35.10 1.42 -4.78
CA ASP A 389 -34.58 0.05 -4.68
C ASP A 389 -33.70 -0.09 -3.44
N LEU A 390 -32.75 0.83 -3.23
CA LEU A 390 -31.92 0.85 -2.03
C LEU A 390 -32.76 0.98 -0.75
N LEU A 391 -33.78 1.84 -0.74
CA LEU A 391 -34.64 2.01 0.42
C LEU A 391 -35.43 0.73 0.75
N ALA A 392 -35.88 -0.01 -0.27
CA ALA A 392 -36.60 -1.27 -0.11
C ALA A 392 -35.73 -2.36 0.56
N ILE A 393 -34.42 -2.33 0.36
CA ILE A 393 -33.45 -3.23 1.01
C ILE A 393 -33.28 -2.92 2.49
N LYS A 394 -33.56 -1.67 2.90
CA LYS A 394 -33.38 -1.15 4.25
C LYS A 394 -31.93 -1.27 4.75
N PRO A 395 -30.98 -0.54 4.13
CA PRO A 395 -29.55 -0.61 4.48
C PRO A 395 -29.28 -0.32 5.97
N PHE A 396 -30.13 0.44 6.65
CA PHE A 396 -30.06 0.73 8.08
C PHE A 396 -30.31 -0.48 9.02
N GLU A 397 -30.78 -1.62 8.49
CA GLU A 397 -30.93 -2.89 9.24
C GLU A 397 -29.68 -3.79 9.15
N TYR A 398 -28.66 -3.38 8.40
CA TYR A 398 -27.40 -4.13 8.26
C TYR A 398 -26.34 -3.59 9.22
N ASP A 399 -25.47 -4.47 9.69
CA ASP A 399 -24.29 -4.09 10.46
C ASP A 399 -23.28 -3.40 9.54
N ASN A 400 -23.05 -3.98 8.34
CA ASN A 400 -22.19 -3.36 7.34
C ASN A 400 -22.76 -3.42 5.92
N VAL A 401 -22.46 -2.37 5.15
CA VAL A 401 -22.71 -2.29 3.71
C VAL A 401 -21.37 -2.09 3.01
N ILE A 402 -20.94 -3.08 2.24
CA ILE A 402 -19.72 -3.04 1.43
C ILE A 402 -20.08 -2.71 0.00
N LEU A 403 -19.51 -1.63 -0.51
CA LEU A 403 -19.59 -1.23 -1.90
C LEU A 403 -18.31 -1.65 -2.62
N LEU A 404 -18.45 -2.62 -3.52
CA LEU A 404 -17.36 -3.08 -4.37
C LEU A 404 -17.44 -2.39 -5.72
N ASN A 405 -16.28 -1.97 -6.20
CA ASN A 405 -16.13 -1.42 -7.54
C ASN A 405 -16.63 -2.42 -8.59
N GLN A 406 -17.55 -1.94 -9.43
CA GLN A 406 -18.14 -2.72 -10.52
C GLN A 406 -17.16 -2.80 -11.70
N ILE A 407 -17.51 -3.60 -12.73
CA ILE A 407 -16.69 -3.70 -13.93
C ILE A 407 -16.96 -2.47 -14.81
N GLU A 408 -16.10 -1.45 -14.69
CA GLU A 408 -16.08 -0.25 -15.53
C GLU A 408 -14.62 0.06 -15.90
N GLU A 409 -14.31 0.12 -17.20
CA GLU A 409 -12.93 0.30 -17.69
C GLU A 409 -12.36 1.69 -17.35
N ASP A 410 -13.25 2.67 -17.24
CA ASP A 410 -12.93 4.08 -16.95
C ASP A 410 -12.97 4.33 -15.44
N THR A 411 -11.80 4.56 -14.85
CA THR A 411 -11.66 4.72 -13.40
C THR A 411 -12.34 5.98 -12.86
N GLU A 412 -12.49 7.04 -13.65
CA GLU A 412 -13.26 8.22 -13.25
C GLU A 412 -14.76 7.93 -13.17
N LYS A 413 -15.29 7.16 -14.12
CA LYS A 413 -16.71 6.73 -14.10
C LYS A 413 -16.99 5.74 -12.99
N LEU A 414 -16.05 4.83 -12.74
CA LEU A 414 -16.10 3.87 -11.65
C LEU A 414 -16.24 4.60 -10.31
N ASP A 415 -15.32 5.53 -10.02
CA ASP A 415 -15.35 6.30 -8.78
C ASP A 415 -16.62 7.18 -8.70
N SER A 416 -17.06 7.78 -9.81
CA SER A 416 -18.30 8.57 -9.86
C SER A 416 -19.54 7.75 -9.48
N THR A 417 -19.61 6.50 -9.96
CA THR A 417 -20.69 5.55 -9.63
C THR A 417 -20.63 5.17 -8.16
N THR A 418 -19.44 4.84 -7.66
CA THR A 418 -19.20 4.50 -6.26
C THR A 418 -19.61 5.65 -5.33
N ILE A 419 -19.18 6.88 -5.63
CA ILE A 419 -19.55 8.09 -4.88
C ILE A 419 -21.06 8.32 -4.90
N THR A 420 -21.71 8.12 -6.05
CA THR A 420 -23.16 8.29 -6.18
C THR A 420 -23.92 7.32 -5.26
N ILE A 421 -23.57 6.04 -5.29
CA ILE A 421 -24.21 5.02 -4.43
C ILE A 421 -23.96 5.33 -2.95
N LEU A 422 -22.73 5.75 -2.58
CA LEU A 422 -22.41 6.16 -1.22
C LEU A 422 -23.27 7.33 -0.74
N LEU A 423 -23.45 8.37 -1.57
CA LEU A 423 -24.29 9.51 -1.23
C LEU A 423 -25.76 9.12 -1.03
N LEU A 424 -26.29 8.23 -1.88
CA LEU A 424 -27.66 7.71 -1.74
C LEU A 424 -27.83 6.91 -0.44
N LEU A 425 -26.89 6.00 -0.14
CA LEU A 425 -26.91 5.24 1.11
C LEU A 425 -26.89 6.19 2.32
N ARG A 426 -26.01 7.19 2.33
CA ARG A 426 -25.93 8.19 3.40
C ARG A 426 -27.25 8.95 3.59
N GLU A 427 -27.87 9.41 2.52
CA GLU A 427 -29.15 10.11 2.58
C GLU A 427 -30.22 9.22 3.23
N ILE A 428 -30.26 7.92 2.89
CA ILE A 428 -31.17 6.93 3.47
C ILE A 428 -30.90 6.75 4.97
N LEU A 429 -29.65 6.51 5.36
CA LEU A 429 -29.27 6.30 6.77
C LEU A 429 -29.57 7.56 7.62
N GLN A 430 -29.21 8.75 7.14
CA GLN A 430 -29.46 10.01 7.84
C GLN A 430 -30.96 10.32 7.95
N SER A 431 -31.71 10.08 6.87
CA SER A 431 -33.17 10.24 6.85
C SER A 431 -33.85 9.30 7.84
N HIS A 432 -33.38 8.06 7.95
CA HIS A 432 -33.87 7.10 8.94
C HIS A 432 -33.61 7.61 10.37
N ALA A 433 -32.36 7.95 10.69
CA ALA A 433 -31.98 8.46 12.01
C ALA A 433 -32.78 9.71 12.42
N THR A 434 -33.03 10.62 11.47
CA THR A 434 -33.81 11.84 11.72
C THR A 434 -35.29 11.54 11.96
N LYS A 435 -35.87 10.57 11.24
CA LYS A 435 -37.29 10.22 11.35
C LYS A 435 -37.60 9.39 12.61
N THR A 436 -36.72 8.47 12.99
CA THR A 436 -36.93 7.57 14.13
C THR A 436 -36.33 8.12 15.44
N GLY A 437 -35.35 9.01 15.35
CA GLY A 437 -34.54 9.45 16.49
C GLY A 437 -33.54 8.39 16.98
N GLU A 438 -33.41 7.26 16.26
CA GLU A 438 -32.49 6.18 16.62
C GLU A 438 -31.14 6.36 15.91
N ALA A 439 -30.06 6.09 16.64
CA ALA A 439 -28.72 6.07 16.05
C ALA A 439 -28.57 4.86 15.12
N VAL A 440 -28.25 5.11 13.85
CA VAL A 440 -27.91 4.07 12.88
C VAL A 440 -26.50 3.57 13.17
N ARG A 441 -26.33 2.24 13.25
CA ARG A 441 -25.05 1.59 13.52
C ARG A 441 -24.37 1.04 12.27
N THR A 442 -25.08 1.01 11.14
CA THR A 442 -24.58 0.53 9.85
C THR A 442 -23.30 1.26 9.46
N GLN A 443 -22.24 0.49 9.21
CA GLN A 443 -20.99 0.99 8.68
C GLN A 443 -21.00 0.88 7.15
N LEU A 444 -20.55 1.93 6.48
CA LEU A 444 -20.35 1.91 5.03
C LEU A 444 -18.87 1.67 4.75
N ILE A 445 -18.57 0.67 3.92
CA ILE A 445 -17.22 0.35 3.51
C ILE A 445 -17.15 0.45 1.99
N SER A 446 -16.21 1.22 1.48
CA SER A 446 -16.05 1.38 0.04
C SER A 446 -14.60 1.39 -0.35
N GLU A 447 -14.35 0.80 -1.50
CA GLU A 447 -13.08 0.88 -2.20
C GLU A 447 -13.02 2.17 -3.04
N VAL A 448 -11.90 2.88 -3.00
CA VAL A 448 -11.68 4.07 -3.84
C VAL A 448 -10.35 3.92 -4.58
N MET A 449 -10.41 4.02 -5.92
CA MET A 449 -9.24 3.89 -6.77
C MET A 449 -8.37 5.14 -6.69
N ASN A 450 -8.97 6.31 -6.93
CA ASN A 450 -8.24 7.57 -7.00
C ASN A 450 -8.17 8.26 -5.62
N SER A 451 -6.94 8.50 -5.16
CA SER A 451 -6.66 9.23 -3.92
C SER A 451 -7.26 10.64 -3.87
N ASP A 452 -7.39 11.31 -5.02
CA ASP A 452 -7.94 12.66 -5.11
C ASP A 452 -9.41 12.72 -4.62
N ASN A 453 -10.13 11.60 -4.74
CA ASN A 453 -11.52 11.48 -4.33
C ASN A 453 -11.68 11.22 -2.81
N LEU A 454 -10.61 10.84 -2.10
CA LEU A 454 -10.67 10.53 -0.67
C LEU A 454 -11.13 11.74 0.16
N GLU A 455 -10.62 12.94 -0.15
CA GLU A 455 -10.99 14.16 0.59
C GLU A 455 -12.47 14.53 0.40
N LEU A 456 -13.00 14.34 -0.80
CA LEU A 456 -14.41 14.58 -1.11
C LEU A 456 -15.32 13.64 -0.32
N ILE A 457 -14.94 12.37 -0.22
CA ILE A 457 -15.72 11.35 0.50
C ILE A 457 -15.59 11.55 2.02
N ALA A 458 -14.40 11.86 2.53
CA ALA A 458 -14.13 12.04 3.97
C ALA A 458 -14.88 13.23 4.59
N ARG A 459 -15.13 14.30 3.82
CA ARG A 459 -15.82 15.52 4.32
C ARG A 459 -17.32 15.37 4.56
N THR A 460 -17.90 14.20 4.28
CA THR A 460 -19.36 13.98 4.32
C THR A 460 -19.88 13.36 5.63
N GLY A 461 -19.00 13.00 6.57
CA GLY A 461 -19.33 12.97 8.01
C GLY A 461 -20.05 11.74 8.58
N VAL A 462 -19.75 10.51 8.13
CA VAL A 462 -20.18 9.25 8.79
C VAL A 462 -18.97 8.32 8.97
N ASN A 463 -19.08 7.30 9.83
CA ASN A 463 -18.08 6.26 10.13
C ASN A 463 -17.75 5.37 8.91
N ASP A 464 -17.40 5.97 7.80
CA ASP A 464 -17.15 5.27 6.54
C ASP A 464 -15.70 4.77 6.55
N SER A 465 -15.53 3.47 6.37
CA SER A 465 -14.21 2.87 6.14
C SER A 465 -13.92 2.94 4.64
N ILE A 466 -13.10 3.91 4.24
CA ILE A 466 -12.65 4.03 2.86
C ILE A 466 -11.33 3.27 2.72
N ILE A 467 -11.31 2.25 1.87
CA ILE A 467 -10.12 1.48 1.55
C ILE A 467 -9.54 2.00 0.23
N SER A 468 -8.37 2.61 0.30
CA SER A 468 -7.70 3.22 -0.85
C SER A 468 -6.67 2.30 -1.46
N TYR A 469 -6.52 2.36 -2.79
CA TYR A 469 -5.38 1.74 -3.49
C TYR A 469 -4.02 2.31 -3.09
N GLN A 470 -4.00 3.46 -2.40
CA GLN A 470 -2.78 3.95 -1.74
C GLN A 470 -2.20 2.92 -0.77
N MET A 471 -3.04 2.14 -0.08
CA MET A 471 -2.57 1.10 0.84
C MET A 471 -1.72 0.04 0.13
N ILE A 472 -2.06 -0.28 -1.12
CA ILE A 472 -1.32 -1.24 -1.94
C ILE A 472 0.03 -0.64 -2.34
N SER A 473 0.01 0.62 -2.77
CA SER A 473 1.23 1.34 -3.17
C SER A 473 2.23 1.44 -2.00
N LYS A 474 1.72 1.72 -0.80
CA LYS A 474 2.45 1.67 0.46
C LYS A 474 3.11 0.31 0.72
N ILE A 475 2.33 -0.78 0.63
CA ILE A 475 2.85 -2.15 0.79
C ILE A 475 3.92 -2.45 -0.27
N MET A 476 3.68 -2.11 -1.55
CA MET A 476 4.65 -2.34 -2.62
C MET A 476 5.97 -1.60 -2.38
N ALA A 477 5.92 -0.37 -1.89
CA ALA A 477 7.11 0.41 -1.53
C ALA A 477 7.85 -0.21 -0.33
N GLN A 478 7.14 -0.58 0.73
CA GLN A 478 7.70 -1.27 1.91
C GLN A 478 8.37 -2.60 1.53
N VAL A 479 7.72 -3.42 0.70
CA VAL A 479 8.26 -4.69 0.19
C VAL A 479 9.46 -4.47 -0.74
N ALA A 480 9.51 -3.33 -1.44
CA ALA A 480 10.66 -2.98 -2.27
C ALA A 480 11.90 -2.57 -1.46
N GLU A 481 11.73 -2.05 -0.24
CA GLU A 481 12.82 -1.82 0.71
C GLU A 481 13.22 -3.11 1.43
N ASN A 482 12.23 -3.87 1.93
CA ASN A 482 12.46 -5.13 2.62
C ASN A 482 11.38 -6.17 2.28
N PRO A 483 11.66 -7.14 1.38
CA PRO A 483 10.66 -8.11 0.95
C PRO A 483 10.07 -8.99 2.05
N GLU A 484 10.81 -9.21 3.14
CA GLU A 484 10.36 -10.03 4.27
C GLU A 484 9.17 -9.41 5.01
N ILE A 485 8.99 -8.09 4.90
CA ILE A 485 7.87 -7.37 5.53
C ILE A 485 6.50 -7.86 5.03
N LEU A 486 6.44 -8.40 3.80
CA LEU A 486 5.20 -8.95 3.26
C LEU A 486 4.63 -10.06 4.15
N SER A 487 5.49 -10.87 4.75
CA SER A 487 5.07 -11.96 5.65
C SER A 487 4.48 -11.42 6.96
N VAL A 488 4.93 -10.24 7.42
CA VAL A 488 4.33 -9.54 8.56
C VAL A 488 2.92 -9.07 8.21
N TYR A 489 2.75 -8.41 7.07
CA TYR A 489 1.43 -7.96 6.61
C TYR A 489 0.47 -9.13 6.38
N GLN A 490 0.95 -10.24 5.81
CA GLN A 490 0.14 -11.45 5.69
C GLN A 490 -0.30 -11.99 7.04
N GLY A 491 0.56 -11.94 8.07
CA GLY A 491 0.19 -12.29 9.44
C GLY A 491 -0.84 -11.34 10.04
N LEU A 492 -0.68 -10.02 9.86
CA LEU A 492 -1.61 -9.00 10.39
C LEU A 492 -2.99 -9.04 9.74
N PHE A 493 -3.07 -9.40 8.46
CA PHE A 493 -4.33 -9.49 7.71
C PHE A 493 -4.93 -10.89 7.71
N SER A 494 -4.25 -11.87 8.29
CA SER A 494 -4.74 -13.23 8.45
C SER A 494 -5.85 -13.28 9.51
N GLU A 495 -6.82 -14.16 9.29
CA GLU A 495 -7.84 -14.54 10.29
C GLU A 495 -7.30 -15.51 11.36
N GLU A 496 -6.20 -16.20 11.04
CA GLU A 496 -5.47 -17.04 11.98
C GLU A 496 -4.34 -16.22 12.63
N GLY A 497 -4.24 -16.31 13.96
CA GLY A 497 -3.19 -15.66 14.73
C GLY A 497 -3.68 -14.37 15.40
N SER A 498 -2.84 -13.35 15.43
CA SER A 498 -3.16 -12.06 16.07
C SER A 498 -3.39 -10.95 15.05
N GLU A 499 -4.46 -10.20 15.28
CA GLU A 499 -4.93 -9.08 14.48
C GLU A 499 -4.95 -7.78 15.30
N ILE A 500 -5.15 -6.65 14.61
CA ILE A 500 -5.26 -5.35 15.27
C ILE A 500 -6.73 -5.06 15.60
N TYR A 501 -7.00 -4.79 16.87
CA TYR A 501 -8.31 -4.42 17.38
C TYR A 501 -8.30 -3.09 18.12
N LEU A 502 -9.41 -2.37 18.04
CA LEU A 502 -9.67 -1.18 18.86
C LEU A 502 -10.66 -1.54 19.97
N LYS A 503 -10.12 -1.95 21.11
CA LYS A 503 -10.90 -2.43 22.26
C LYS A 503 -11.17 -1.28 23.25
N PRO A 504 -12.43 -1.01 23.64
CA PRO A 504 -12.73 0.02 24.63
C PRO A 504 -12.04 -0.21 25.96
N LEU A 505 -11.64 0.88 26.60
CA LEU A 505 -10.88 0.83 27.86
C LEU A 505 -11.67 0.17 29.00
N HIS A 506 -13.01 0.29 29.00
CA HIS A 506 -13.86 -0.35 30.02
C HIS A 506 -13.82 -1.90 29.99
N LEU A 507 -13.28 -2.51 28.93
CA LEU A 507 -13.01 -3.95 28.88
C LEU A 507 -11.77 -4.36 29.65
N TYR A 508 -10.91 -3.41 30.03
CA TYR A 508 -9.66 -3.67 30.74
C TYR A 508 -9.72 -3.21 32.19
N ILE A 509 -10.43 -2.12 32.48
CA ILE A 509 -10.44 -1.52 33.82
C ILE A 509 -11.83 -0.99 34.17
N GLU A 510 -12.28 -1.28 35.39
CA GLU A 510 -13.58 -0.82 35.90
C GLU A 510 -13.51 0.62 36.44
N GLN A 511 -12.49 0.91 37.26
CA GLN A 511 -12.29 2.22 37.86
C GLN A 511 -11.07 2.88 37.22
N ILE A 512 -11.32 3.74 36.25
CA ILE A 512 -10.27 4.46 35.52
C ILE A 512 -9.60 5.46 36.48
N PRO A 513 -8.27 5.35 36.71
CA PRO A 513 -7.54 6.35 37.47
C PRO A 513 -7.60 7.71 36.76
N GLY A 514 -7.55 8.80 37.53
CA GLY A 514 -7.59 10.15 36.93
C GLY A 514 -6.43 10.44 35.97
N GLN A 515 -5.29 9.77 36.15
CA GLN A 515 -4.12 9.81 35.26
C GLN A 515 -3.45 8.44 35.24
N VAL A 516 -3.01 8.00 34.06
CA VAL A 516 -2.20 6.80 33.83
C VAL A 516 -1.13 7.11 32.80
N THR A 517 -0.04 6.37 32.78
CA THR A 517 0.93 6.43 31.68
C THR A 517 0.59 5.43 30.59
N VAL A 518 1.11 5.67 29.37
CA VAL A 518 1.05 4.68 28.29
C VAL A 518 1.67 3.35 28.74
N ALA A 519 2.80 3.37 29.44
CA ALA A 519 3.43 2.16 29.98
C ALA A 519 2.48 1.37 30.90
N ASP A 520 1.68 2.04 31.74
CA ASP A 520 0.70 1.38 32.61
C ASP A 520 -0.38 0.65 31.80
N LEU A 521 -0.86 1.26 30.71
CA LEU A 521 -1.85 0.66 29.81
C LEU A 521 -1.25 -0.50 28.98
N MET A 522 0.02 -0.39 28.56
CA MET A 522 0.72 -1.50 27.91
C MET A 522 0.86 -2.71 28.85
N ALA A 523 1.21 -2.48 30.12
CA ALA A 523 1.27 -3.54 31.12
C ALA A 523 -0.11 -4.14 31.41
N LEU A 524 -1.17 -3.33 31.37
CA LEU A 524 -2.55 -3.80 31.50
C LEU A 524 -2.98 -4.69 30.33
N ALA A 525 -2.61 -4.34 29.10
CA ALA A 525 -2.86 -5.17 27.92
C ALA A 525 -2.07 -6.49 27.97
N GLN A 526 -0.81 -6.47 28.43
CA GLN A 526 -0.01 -7.68 28.61
C GLN A 526 -0.66 -8.71 29.57
N GLN A 527 -1.46 -8.27 30.54
CA GLN A 527 -2.21 -9.19 31.43
C GLN A 527 -3.23 -10.05 30.66
N ARG A 528 -3.62 -9.65 29.43
CA ARG A 528 -4.49 -10.41 28.52
C ARG A 528 -3.71 -11.12 27.39
N ASN A 529 -2.38 -11.14 27.44
CA ASN A 529 -1.51 -11.53 26.32
C ASN A 529 -1.78 -10.72 25.04
N GLU A 530 -1.97 -9.41 25.21
CA GLU A 530 -2.20 -8.47 24.11
C GLU A 530 -1.05 -7.45 24.07
N VAL A 531 -0.64 -7.03 22.87
CA VAL A 531 0.36 -5.97 22.69
C VAL A 531 -0.37 -4.67 22.37
N MET A 532 -0.33 -3.71 23.29
CA MET A 532 -0.81 -2.35 23.01
C MET A 532 0.17 -1.63 22.09
N ILE A 533 -0.29 -1.28 20.89
CA ILE A 533 0.47 -0.53 19.89
C ILE A 533 0.08 0.94 19.81
N GLY A 534 -1.06 1.32 20.40
CA GLY A 534 -1.55 2.69 20.34
C GLY A 534 -2.81 2.94 21.16
N TYR A 535 -3.35 4.14 21.02
CA TYR A 535 -4.54 4.62 21.74
C TYR A 535 -5.45 5.42 20.81
N ARG A 536 -6.76 5.33 21.02
CA ARG A 536 -7.74 6.18 20.34
C ARG A 536 -8.55 7.01 21.34
N TYR A 537 -8.43 8.33 21.22
CA TYR A 537 -9.26 9.29 21.94
C TYR A 537 -10.65 9.38 21.31
N ASN A 538 -11.68 8.96 22.03
CA ASN A 538 -13.05 8.99 21.53
C ASN A 538 -13.55 10.43 21.30
N SER A 539 -13.07 11.40 22.09
CA SER A 539 -13.39 12.82 21.95
C SER A 539 -12.92 13.43 20.63
N LYS A 540 -11.92 12.84 19.96
CA LYS A 540 -11.36 13.28 18.68
C LYS A 540 -11.79 12.37 17.51
N ALA A 541 -12.75 11.46 17.74
CA ALA A 541 -13.13 10.41 16.77
C ALA A 541 -13.58 10.93 15.40
N ASN A 542 -14.05 12.19 15.32
CA ASN A 542 -14.53 12.83 14.09
C ASN A 542 -13.59 13.94 13.58
N ASP A 543 -12.43 14.13 14.21
CA ASP A 543 -11.47 15.17 13.83
C ASP A 543 -10.40 14.61 12.90
N VAL A 544 -10.56 14.85 11.60
CA VAL A 544 -9.62 14.43 10.54
C VAL A 544 -8.21 14.98 10.80
N ARG A 545 -8.09 16.21 11.33
CA ARG A 545 -6.78 16.85 11.58
C ARG A 545 -6.05 16.24 12.76
N ALA A 546 -6.78 15.61 13.67
CA ALA A 546 -6.25 14.86 14.79
C ALA A 546 -6.20 13.36 14.51
N ASN A 547 -6.16 12.96 13.22
CA ASN A 547 -6.13 11.57 12.77
C ASN A 547 -7.25 10.71 13.39
N PHE A 548 -8.46 11.27 13.54
CA PHE A 548 -9.61 10.61 14.19
C PHE A 548 -9.33 10.15 15.63
N GLY A 549 -8.41 10.84 16.30
CA GLY A 549 -7.95 10.56 17.66
C GLY A 549 -7.01 9.37 17.78
N ILE A 550 -6.52 8.81 16.67
CA ILE A 550 -5.67 7.62 16.64
C ILE A 550 -4.20 8.03 16.73
N GLU A 551 -3.51 7.49 17.73
CA GLU A 551 -2.07 7.64 17.93
C GLU A 551 -1.44 6.25 18.12
N VAL A 552 -0.49 5.92 17.25
CA VAL A 552 0.27 4.65 17.26
C VAL A 552 1.70 4.95 17.75
N ASN A 553 2.37 3.97 18.36
CA ASN A 553 3.74 4.09 18.88
C ASN A 553 3.90 5.29 19.84
N MET A 554 2.94 5.48 20.74
CA MET A 554 2.97 6.59 21.69
C MET A 554 4.19 6.48 22.63
N PRO A 555 4.85 7.60 22.98
CA PRO A 555 5.92 7.58 23.97
C PRO A 555 5.42 7.03 25.31
N LYS A 556 6.11 6.01 25.83
CA LYS A 556 5.63 5.19 26.96
C LYS A 556 5.45 5.98 28.27
N GLY A 557 6.20 7.09 28.43
CA GLY A 557 6.09 8.00 29.57
C GLY A 557 4.94 9.03 29.47
N THR A 558 4.21 9.06 28.36
CA THR A 558 3.10 10.00 28.16
C THR A 558 2.00 9.76 29.18
N VAL A 559 1.57 10.82 29.87
CA VAL A 559 0.47 10.78 30.82
C VAL A 559 -0.84 11.05 30.09
N ILE A 560 -1.79 10.12 30.23
CA ILE A 560 -3.12 10.17 29.64
C ILE A 560 -4.16 10.38 30.75
N GLN A 561 -5.19 11.17 30.46
CA GLN A 561 -6.42 11.24 31.24
C GLN A 561 -7.47 10.38 30.53
N PRO A 562 -7.67 9.12 30.94
CA PRO A 562 -8.43 8.18 30.12
C PRO A 562 -9.93 8.42 30.27
N HIS A 563 -10.67 8.21 29.19
CA HIS A 563 -12.12 8.16 29.20
C HIS A 563 -12.62 6.70 29.00
N PRO A 564 -13.75 6.27 29.61
CA PRO A 564 -14.29 4.91 29.43
C PRO A 564 -14.55 4.47 27.99
N ASP A 565 -14.82 5.44 27.11
CA ASP A 565 -15.10 5.22 25.69
C ASP A 565 -13.86 5.28 24.79
N ASP A 566 -12.72 5.71 25.34
CA ASP A 566 -11.45 5.61 24.63
C ASP A 566 -11.11 4.15 24.38
N ARG A 567 -10.26 3.89 23.39
CA ARG A 567 -9.93 2.53 22.97
C ARG A 567 -8.43 2.30 22.99
N LEU A 568 -8.03 1.13 23.49
CA LEU A 568 -6.68 0.63 23.27
C LEU A 568 -6.60 0.04 21.87
N ILE A 569 -5.54 0.37 21.15
CA ILE A 569 -5.20 -0.26 19.87
C ILE A 569 -4.24 -1.39 20.21
N VAL A 570 -4.70 -2.63 20.05
CA VAL A 570 -3.97 -3.82 20.49
C VAL A 570 -3.83 -4.83 19.37
N LEU A 571 -2.71 -5.53 19.37
CA LEU A 571 -2.54 -6.78 18.64
C LEU A 571 -2.96 -7.93 19.57
N ALA A 572 -3.96 -8.71 19.16
CA ALA A 572 -4.57 -9.78 19.98
C ALA A 572 -5.12 -10.91 19.11
N GLU A 573 -5.33 -12.10 19.69
CA GLU A 573 -5.91 -13.27 18.98
C GLU A 573 -7.42 -13.19 18.77
N ASP A 574 -8.11 -12.29 19.49
CA ASP A 574 -9.55 -12.11 19.36
C ASP A 574 -9.99 -10.66 19.59
N GLU A 575 -11.16 -10.33 19.03
CA GLU A 575 -11.82 -9.03 19.21
C GLU A 575 -12.40 -8.84 20.63
N LEU A 576 -12.55 -9.92 21.41
CA LEU A 576 -13.41 -9.97 22.59
C LEU A 576 -12.77 -9.35 23.83
#